data_AF-A0A251X8H5-F1
#
_entry.id   AF-A0A251X8H5-F1
#
_cell.length_a   1.000
_cell.length_b   1.000
_cell.length_c   1.000
_cell.angle_alpha   90.00
_cell.angle_beta   90.00
_cell.angle_gamma   90.00
#
_symmetry.space_group_name_H-M   'P 1'
#
loop_
_entity.id
_entity.type
_entity.pdbx_description
1 polymer ?
#
loop_
_entity_poly.entity_id
_entity_poly.type
_entity_poly.pdbx_seq_one_letter_code
_entity_poly.pdbx_strand_id
1 'polypeptide(L)'
;MRQYQLLDHVLEFKYLKLDDVKMTGKQAKETPRADLLKLAPVQKSIEEAAKQLNHYRNALINRYKVELRLHTYAVVSLGFERLVFVEIGV
;
A
#
# COMPACT_ATOMS: atom_id res chain seq x y z
N MET A 1 2.96 -25.35 -17.25
CA MET A 1 2.52 -23.94 -17.22
C MET A 1 1.71 -23.73 -15.95
N ARG A 2 1.93 -22.66 -15.18
CA ARG A 2 1.13 -22.37 -13.97
C ARG A 2 -0.34 -22.21 -14.38
N GLN A 3 -1.23 -22.95 -13.73
CA GLN A 3 -2.67 -23.02 -14.04
C GLN A 3 -3.40 -21.69 -13.81
N TYR A 4 -2.85 -20.83 -12.96
CA TYR A 4 -3.37 -19.50 -12.65
C TYR A 4 -2.35 -18.43 -13.01
N GLN A 5 -2.81 -17.36 -13.68
CA GLN A 5 -2.03 -16.13 -13.84
C GLN A 5 -1.87 -15.53 -12.44
N LEU A 6 -0.71 -15.73 -11.82
CA LEU A 6 -0.35 -14.94 -10.64
C LEU A 6 -0.38 -13.49 -11.10
N LEU A 7 -1.27 -12.68 -10.53
CA LEU A 7 -1.28 -11.27 -10.83
C LEU A 7 -0.02 -10.68 -10.18
N ASP A 8 0.87 -10.11 -10.99
CA ASP A 8 2.09 -9.52 -10.49
C ASP A 8 1.72 -8.23 -9.73
N HIS A 9 1.58 -8.32 -8.41
CA HIS A 9 1.17 -7.21 -7.56
C HIS A 9 2.35 -6.72 -6.73
N VAL A 10 2.56 -5.41 -6.73
CA VAL A 10 3.53 -4.76 -5.87
C VAL A 10 2.79 -3.77 -5.00
N LEU A 11 2.87 -3.97 -3.70
CA LEU A 11 2.23 -3.15 -2.69
C LEU A 11 3.31 -2.39 -1.95
N GLU A 12 3.15 -1.08 -1.84
CA GLU A 12 3.95 -0.26 -0.93
C GLU A 12 3.03 0.20 0.18
N PHE A 13 3.33 -0.28 1.39
CA PHE A 13 2.50 -0.05 2.56
C PHE A 13 3.09 1.06 3.41
N LYS A 14 2.31 2.12 3.62
CA LYS A 14 2.63 3.23 4.52
C LYS A 14 1.70 3.20 5.72
N TYR A 15 2.25 3.48 6.88
CA TYR A 15 1.51 3.61 8.13
C TYR A 15 1.58 5.05 8.62
N LEU A 16 0.43 5.63 8.95
CA LEU A 16 0.30 6.90 9.64
C LEU A 16 -0.32 6.68 11.01
N LYS A 17 0.21 7.33 12.03
CA LYS A 17 -0.45 7.33 13.33
C LYS A 17 -1.72 8.16 13.24
N LEU A 18 -2.70 7.79 14.04
CA LEU A 18 -3.95 8.53 14.16
C LEU A 18 -3.74 9.98 14.63
N ASP A 19 -2.74 10.18 15.50
CA ASP A 19 -2.33 11.51 15.97
C ASP A 19 -1.77 12.38 14.84
N ASP A 20 -1.05 11.79 13.87
CA ASP A 20 -0.47 12.52 12.72
C ASP A 20 -1.56 13.10 11.81
N VAL A 21 -2.74 12.48 11.81
CA VAL A 21 -3.93 12.95 11.09
C VAL A 21 -4.99 13.59 12.01
N LYS A 22 -4.71 13.70 13.32
CA LYS A 22 -5.60 14.27 14.35
C LYS A 22 -6.99 13.62 14.38
N MET A 23 -7.04 12.30 14.20
CA MET A 23 -8.28 11.53 14.23
C MET A 23 -8.23 10.47 15.32
N THR A 24 -9.37 10.06 15.83
CA THR A 24 -9.52 8.78 16.53
C THR A 24 -9.70 7.66 15.50
N GLY A 25 -9.49 6.41 15.89
CA GLY A 25 -9.65 5.30 14.94
C GLY A 25 -11.13 5.11 14.52
N LYS A 26 -12.10 5.40 15.41
CA LYS A 26 -13.52 5.52 15.05
C LYS A 26 -13.75 6.56 13.95
N GLN A 27 -13.20 7.77 14.11
CA GLN A 27 -13.33 8.82 13.09
C GLN A 27 -12.68 8.39 11.76
N ALA A 28 -11.48 7.81 11.79
CA ALA A 28 -10.81 7.31 10.59
C ALA A 28 -11.64 6.24 9.86
N LYS A 29 -12.37 5.39 10.60
CA LYS A 29 -13.25 4.35 10.06
C LYS A 29 -14.53 4.90 9.43
N GLU A 30 -15.13 5.93 10.02
CA GLU A 30 -16.39 6.52 9.57
C GLU A 30 -16.19 7.53 8.43
N THR A 31 -14.98 8.06 8.26
CA THR A 31 -14.68 9.07 7.24
C THR A 31 -14.62 8.46 5.84
N PRO A 32 -15.32 9.02 4.84
CA PRO A 32 -15.24 8.55 3.47
C PRO A 32 -13.82 8.57 2.92
N ARG A 33 -13.47 7.54 2.15
CA ARG A 33 -12.13 7.41 1.54
C ARG A 33 -11.73 8.65 0.72
N ALA A 34 -12.67 9.25 0.00
CA ALA A 34 -12.43 10.44 -0.79
C ALA A 34 -11.97 11.64 0.05
N ASP A 35 -12.40 11.72 1.31
CA ASP A 35 -11.99 12.78 2.23
C ASP A 35 -10.67 12.44 2.92
N LEU A 36 -10.42 11.17 3.24
CA LEU A 36 -9.12 10.71 3.73
C LEU A 36 -7.99 10.98 2.73
N LEU A 37 -8.27 10.84 1.42
CA LEU A 37 -7.30 11.15 0.35
C LEU A 37 -6.95 12.63 0.24
N LYS A 38 -7.72 13.53 0.87
CA LYS A 38 -7.44 14.98 0.90
C LYS A 38 -6.53 15.37 2.07
N LEU A 39 -6.28 14.46 3.02
CA LEU A 39 -5.42 14.75 4.15
C LEU A 39 -3.96 14.87 3.69
N ALA A 40 -3.31 15.99 4.00
CA ALA A 40 -1.94 16.24 3.59
C ALA A 40 -0.95 15.12 4.01
N PRO A 41 -1.02 14.53 5.23
CA PRO A 41 -0.17 13.39 5.60
C PRO A 41 -0.39 12.16 4.70
N VAL A 42 -1.64 11.91 4.27
CA VAL A 42 -1.99 10.80 3.36
C VAL A 42 -1.43 11.04 1.98
N GLN A 43 -1.60 12.25 1.42
CA GLN A 43 -1.06 12.62 0.12
C GLN A 43 0.46 12.48 0.07
N LYS A 44 1.14 13.00 1.10
CA LYS A 44 2.59 12.85 1.24
C LYS A 44 3.02 11.38 1.26
N SER A 45 2.31 10.53 2.00
CA SER A 45 2.58 9.10 2.07
C SER A 45 2.38 8.40 0.71
N ILE A 46 1.35 8.79 -0.05
CA ILE A 46 1.09 8.28 -1.39
C ILE A 46 2.21 8.69 -2.36
N GLU A 47 2.67 9.94 -2.32
CA GLU A 47 3.76 10.42 -3.16
C GLU A 47 5.07 9.67 -2.88
N GLU A 48 5.40 9.47 -1.60
CA GLU A 48 6.57 8.70 -1.18
C GLU A 48 6.44 7.23 -1.62
N ALA A 49 5.26 6.64 -1.46
CA ALA A 49 4.99 5.28 -1.90
C ALA A 49 5.13 5.14 -3.43
N ALA A 50 4.62 6.10 -4.20
CA ALA A 50 4.72 6.11 -5.65
C ALA A 50 6.17 6.14 -6.13
N LYS A 51 7.04 6.94 -5.50
CA LYS A 51 8.49 6.96 -5.81
C LYS A 51 9.12 5.59 -5.59
N GLN A 52 8.81 4.93 -4.47
CA GLN A 52 9.34 3.59 -4.17
C GLN A 52 8.80 2.52 -5.12
N LEU A 53 7.49 2.53 -5.39
CA LEU A 53 6.85 1.60 -6.33
C LEU A 53 7.44 1.71 -7.73
N ASN A 54 7.68 2.93 -8.23
CA ASN A 54 8.30 3.12 -9.53
C ASN A 54 9.73 2.55 -9.58
N HIS A 55 10.51 2.78 -8.53
CA HIS A 55 11.86 2.22 -8.41
C HIS A 55 11.83 0.67 -8.42
N TYR A 56 11.01 0.07 -7.55
CA TYR A 56 10.88 -1.39 -7.46
C TYR A 56 10.33 -2.02 -8.72
N ARG A 57 9.29 -1.42 -9.33
CA ARG A 57 8.72 -1.88 -10.59
C ARG A 57 9.78 -1.95 -11.69
N ASN A 58 10.57 -0.90 -11.85
CA ASN A 58 11.64 -0.86 -12.85
C ASN A 58 12.72 -1.92 -12.57
N ALA A 59 13.11 -2.10 -11.31
CA ALA A 59 14.08 -3.12 -10.92
C ALA A 59 13.57 -4.55 -11.24
N LEU A 60 12.28 -4.84 -10.97
CA LEU A 60 11.67 -6.13 -11.27
C LEU A 60 11.60 -6.39 -12.79
N ILE A 61 11.15 -5.40 -13.58
CA ILE A 61 11.10 -5.51 -15.04
C ILE A 61 12.50 -5.79 -15.60
N ASN A 62 13.52 -5.03 -15.16
CA ASN A 62 14.90 -5.18 -15.62
C ASN A 62 15.50 -6.54 -15.26
N ARG A 63 15.19 -7.06 -14.06
CA ARG A 63 15.73 -8.33 -13.58
C ARG A 63 15.13 -9.52 -14.31
N TYR A 64 13.81 -9.55 -14.46
CA TYR A 64 13.12 -10.73 -14.95
C TYR A 64 12.96 -10.76 -16.47
N LYS A 65 13.08 -9.62 -17.17
CA LYS A 65 13.10 -9.50 -18.65
C LYS A 65 11.92 -10.18 -19.38
N VAL A 66 10.88 -10.56 -18.65
CA VAL A 66 9.58 -11.02 -19.15
C VAL A 66 8.60 -9.86 -19.05
N GLU A 67 7.53 -9.87 -19.85
CA GLU A 67 6.39 -8.96 -19.68
C GLU A 67 5.69 -9.25 -18.34
N LEU A 68 6.23 -8.69 -17.25
CA LEU A 68 5.55 -8.64 -15.97
C LEU A 68 4.44 -7.59 -16.06
N ARG A 69 3.20 -8.02 -15.86
CA ARG A 69 2.05 -7.11 -15.83
C ARG A 69 1.88 -6.57 -14.41
N LEU A 70 2.90 -5.83 -13.96
CA LEU A 70 2.96 -5.31 -12.60
C LEU A 70 1.85 -4.29 -12.37
N HIS A 71 0.96 -4.59 -11.43
CA HIS A 71 0.03 -3.65 -10.85
C HIS A 71 0.60 -3.15 -9.51
N THR A 72 0.83 -1.84 -9.42
CA THR A 72 1.44 -1.20 -8.25
C THR A 72 0.39 -0.45 -7.45
N TYR A 73 0.36 -0.64 -6.14
CA TYR A 73 -0.61 -0.01 -5.25
C TYR A 73 0.09 0.64 -4.05
N ALA A 74 -0.17 1.94 -3.87
CA ALA A 74 0.16 2.63 -2.62
C ALA A 74 -0.98 2.39 -1.62
N VAL A 75 -0.67 1.80 -0.48
CA VAL A 75 -1.63 1.53 0.59
C VAL A 75 -1.22 2.33 1.81
N VAL A 76 -2.04 3.31 2.19
CA VAL A 76 -1.80 4.10 3.40
C VAL A 76 -2.81 3.69 4.46
N SER A 77 -2.31 3.21 5.59
CA SER A 77 -3.08 2.91 6.77
C SER A 77 -3.11 4.13 7.71
N LEU A 78 -4.30 4.42 8.24
CA LEU A 78 -4.53 5.45 9.27
C LEU A 78 -4.81 4.76 10.60
N GLY A 79 -3.77 4.62 11.42
CA GLY A 79 -3.84 3.80 12.62
C GLY A 79 -3.97 2.32 12.35
N PHE A 80 -3.89 1.55 13.43
CA PHE A 80 -4.04 0.10 13.44
C PHE A 80 -4.77 -0.27 14.74
N GLU A 81 -6.10 -0.35 14.72
CA GLU A 81 -6.85 -0.67 15.95
C GLU A 81 -6.61 -2.12 16.40
N ARG A 82 -6.42 -3.05 15.44
CA ARG A 82 -5.70 -4.31 15.66
C ARG A 82 -5.43 -5.05 14.35
N LEU A 83 -4.23 -5.60 14.19
CA LEU A 83 -3.98 -6.74 13.29
C LEU A 83 -3.20 -7.80 14.06
N VAL A 84 -3.62 -9.06 13.92
CA VAL A 84 -2.95 -10.24 14.49
C VAL A 84 -2.76 -11.23 13.35
N PHE A 85 -1.54 -11.73 13.20
CA PHE A 85 -1.22 -12.73 12.19
C PHE A 85 -0.30 -13.79 12.80
N VAL A 86 -0.42 -15.01 12.28
CA VAL A 86 0.55 -16.08 12.50
C VAL A 86 0.87 -16.68 11.14
N GLU A 87 2.15 -16.95 10.92
CA GLU A 87 2.61 -17.75 9.79
C GLU A 87 2.23 -19.20 10.07
N ILE A 88 1.63 -19.85 9.07
CA ILE A 88 1.51 -21.30 9.05
C ILE A 88 2.45 -21.72 7.93
N GLY A 89 3.36 -22.66 8.23
CA GLY A 89 4.52 -23.02 7.39
C GLY A 89 4.23 -23.17 5.88
N VAL A 90 5.32 -23.11 5.12
CA VAL A 90 5.37 -23.10 3.64
C VAL A 90 4.90 -24.41 3.01
#